data_AF-W3RNC0-F1
#
_entry.id   AF-W3RNC0-F1
#
_cell.length_a   1.000
_cell.length_b   1.000
_cell.length_c   1.000
_cell.angle_alpha   90.00
_cell.angle_beta   90.00
_cell.angle_gamma   90.00
#
_symmetry.space_group_name_H-M   'P 1'
#
loop_
_entity.id
_entity.type
_entity.pdbx_description
1 polymer ?
#
loop_
_entity_poly.entity_id
_entity_poly.type
_entity_poly.pdbx_seq_one_letter_code
_entity_poly.pdbx_strand_id
1 'polypeptide(L)'
;MSVQVPSLEDADRRVRDWLFLLLRFAITRDPGDRAAVMDTATALDRATRRTPSSFSFFVRTSGRLCDAILQNHDIPAQQLLRGHAAGIDEPRLRAAFLASVGLNDPAVQTPPRRRALWRDRDDLWRGLPKRPGHRLT
;
A
#
# COMPACT_ATOMS: atom_id res chain seq x y z
N MET A 1 19.37 -34.43 -7.28
CA MET A 1 18.40 -33.43 -6.79
C MET A 1 18.91 -32.05 -7.17
N SER A 2 18.39 -31.47 -8.25
CA SER A 2 18.82 -30.15 -8.71
C SER A 2 18.21 -29.09 -7.79
N VAL A 3 19.05 -28.37 -7.05
CA VAL A 3 18.62 -27.22 -6.24
C VAL A 3 18.27 -26.10 -7.21
N GLN A 4 16.98 -25.93 -7.46
CA GLN A 4 16.49 -24.84 -8.30
C GLN A 4 16.69 -23.54 -7.53
N VAL A 5 17.76 -22.81 -7.87
CA VAL A 5 18.00 -21.47 -7.34
C VAL A 5 16.84 -20.60 -7.83
N PRO A 6 16.07 -19.95 -6.94
CA PRO A 6 14.99 -19.08 -7.38
C PRO A 6 15.58 -17.96 -8.25
N SER A 7 14.97 -17.73 -9.43
CA SER A 7 15.30 -16.58 -10.27
C SER A 7 15.10 -15.29 -9.46
N LEU A 8 15.92 -14.26 -9.71
CA LEU A 8 15.75 -12.96 -9.06
C LEU A 8 14.34 -12.39 -9.29
N GLU A 9 13.78 -12.63 -10.48
CA GLU A 9 12.41 -12.21 -10.84
C GLU A 9 11.34 -12.89 -9.97
N ASP A 10 11.56 -14.15 -9.58
CA ASP A 10 10.65 -14.86 -8.68
C ASP A 10 10.73 -14.33 -7.25
N ALA A 11 11.92 -13.92 -6.81
CA ALA A 11 12.10 -13.29 -5.51
C ALA A 11 11.39 -11.92 -5.45
N ASP A 12 11.58 -11.10 -6.48
CA ASP A 12 10.95 -9.78 -6.60
C ASP A 12 9.42 -9.88 -6.62
N ARG A 13 8.88 -10.84 -7.37
CA ARG A 13 7.45 -11.13 -7.39
C ARG A 13 6.93 -11.50 -6.00
N ARG A 14 7.60 -12.41 -5.29
CA ARG A 14 7.17 -12.83 -3.95
C ARG A 14 7.24 -11.70 -2.92
N VAL A 15 8.26 -10.85 -3.00
CA VAL A 15 8.36 -9.65 -2.14
C VAL A 15 7.21 -8.69 -2.45
N ARG A 16 6.88 -8.49 -3.73
CA ARG A 16 5.75 -7.66 -4.14
C ARG A 16 4.41 -8.22 -3.64
N ASP A 17 4.18 -9.52 -3.76
CA ASP A 17 2.98 -10.19 -3.25
C ASP A 17 2.86 -10.02 -1.73
N TRP A 18 3.97 -10.16 -1.00
CA TRP A 18 4.04 -9.92 0.44
C TRP A 18 3.69 -8.46 0.80
N LEU A 19 4.20 -7.47 0.07
CA LEU A 19 3.85 -6.06 0.29
C LEU A 19 2.35 -5.79 0.00
N PHE A 20 1.77 -6.43 -1.01
CA PHE A 20 0.34 -6.30 -1.29
C PHE A 20 -0.53 -6.92 -0.20
N LEU A 21 -0.11 -8.05 0.38
CA LEU A 21 -0.81 -8.64 1.52
C LEU A 21 -0.74 -7.74 2.76
N LEU A 22 0.42 -7.12 3.02
CA LEU A 22 0.55 -6.12 4.09
C LEU A 22 -0.37 -4.92 3.86
N LEU A 23 -0.44 -4.41 2.63
CA LEU A 23 -1.35 -3.32 2.27
C LEU A 23 -2.81 -3.74 2.47
N ARG A 24 -3.19 -4.94 2.02
CA ARG A 24 -4.54 -5.46 2.20
C ARG A 24 -4.89 -5.57 3.68
N PHE A 25 -4.03 -6.16 4.50
CA PHE A 25 -4.22 -6.22 5.95
C PHE A 25 -4.34 -4.82 6.58
N ALA A 26 -3.52 -3.86 6.15
CA ALA A 26 -3.59 -2.48 6.64
C ALA A 26 -4.95 -1.82 6.36
N ILE A 27 -5.61 -2.18 5.26
CA ILE A 27 -6.95 -1.70 4.88
C ILE A 27 -8.05 -2.44 5.65
N THR A 28 -8.01 -3.77 5.69
CA THR A 28 -9.13 -4.59 6.19
C THR A 28 -9.08 -4.82 7.69
N ARG A 29 -7.88 -4.87 8.27
CA ARG A 29 -7.62 -5.33 9.64
C ARG A 29 -8.14 -6.75 9.92
N ASP A 30 -8.36 -7.52 8.87
CA ASP A 30 -8.92 -8.87 8.98
C ASP A 30 -7.86 -9.87 9.50
N PRO A 31 -8.20 -10.72 10.49
CA PRO A 31 -7.27 -11.73 11.00
C PRO A 31 -6.83 -12.76 9.95
N GLY A 32 -7.67 -13.05 8.95
CA GLY A 32 -7.32 -13.93 7.83
C GLY A 32 -6.26 -13.30 6.93
N ASP A 33 -6.33 -11.99 6.70
CA ASP A 33 -5.29 -11.25 5.99
C ASP A 33 -3.97 -11.23 6.78
N ARG A 34 -4.03 -11.12 8.12
CA ARG A 34 -2.84 -11.29 8.98
C ARG A 34 -2.21 -12.67 8.80
N ALA A 35 -3.02 -13.74 8.80
CA ALA A 35 -2.53 -15.10 8.61
C ALA A 35 -1.85 -15.26 7.23
N ALA A 36 -2.47 -14.75 6.17
CA ALA A 36 -1.91 -14.79 4.81
C ALA A 36 -0.55 -14.06 4.69
N VAL A 37 -0.40 -12.93 5.37
CA VAL A 37 0.90 -12.22 5.47
C VAL A 37 1.95 -13.12 6.13
N MET A 38 1.61 -13.75 7.25
CA MET A 38 2.56 -14.58 8.00
C MET A 38 2.96 -15.87 7.25
N ASP A 39 2.01 -16.48 6.53
CA ASP A 39 2.28 -17.66 5.69
C ASP A 39 3.24 -17.31 4.55
N THR A 40 2.98 -16.19 3.86
CA THR A 40 3.85 -15.70 2.78
C THR A 40 5.23 -15.32 3.30
N ALA A 41 5.30 -14.67 4.46
CA ALA A 41 6.56 -14.33 5.12
C ALA A 41 7.38 -15.58 5.47
N THR A 42 6.71 -16.64 5.93
CA THR A 42 7.36 -17.92 6.22
C THR A 42 7.87 -18.57 4.94
N ALA A 43 7.11 -18.51 3.84
CA ALA A 43 7.55 -19.02 2.54
C ALA A 43 8.75 -18.24 1.98
N LEU A 44 8.77 -16.91 2.15
CA LEU A 44 9.91 -16.05 1.80
C LEU A 44 11.14 -16.41 2.62
N ASP A 45 11.02 -16.45 3.95
CA ASP A 45 12.11 -16.84 4.84
C ASP A 45 12.62 -18.25 4.57
N ARG A 46 11.81 -19.18 4.02
CA ARG A 46 12.25 -20.51 3.57
C ARG A 46 13.00 -20.44 2.24
N ALA A 47 12.55 -19.59 1.32
CA ALA A 47 13.16 -19.44 -0.01
C ALA A 47 14.54 -18.76 0.03
N THR A 48 14.79 -17.89 1.01
CA THR A 48 16.10 -17.26 1.23
C THR A 48 17.07 -18.11 2.05
N ARG A 49 16.67 -19.28 2.56
CA ARG A 49 17.58 -20.15 3.33
C ARG A 49 18.56 -20.86 2.40
N ARG A 50 19.81 -20.39 2.40
CA ARG A 50 20.95 -21.18 1.91
C ARG A 50 21.58 -22.04 3.01
N THR A 51 21.32 -21.72 4.29
CA THR A 51 21.84 -22.46 5.45
C THR A 51 20.79 -22.58 6.56
N PRO A 52 20.87 -23.60 7.44
CA PRO A 52 19.87 -23.87 8.48
C PRO A 52 19.70 -22.76 9.54
N SER A 53 20.68 -21.84 9.68
CA SER A 53 20.66 -20.75 10.66
C SER A 53 20.13 -19.41 10.13
N SER A 54 19.57 -19.40 8.92
CA SER A 54 19.09 -18.17 8.27
C SER A 54 18.00 -17.47 9.09
N PHE A 55 18.17 -16.16 9.25
CA PHE A 55 17.28 -15.25 9.96
C PHE A 55 15.83 -15.33 9.45
N SER A 56 14.87 -15.37 10.39
CA SER A 56 13.43 -15.24 10.11
C SER A 56 13.05 -13.78 9.91
N PHE A 57 13.66 -13.13 8.92
CA PHE A 57 13.52 -11.70 8.69
C PHE A 57 12.08 -11.33 8.35
N PHE A 58 11.48 -12.01 7.36
CA PHE A 58 10.14 -11.69 6.90
C PHE A 58 9.10 -11.99 7.97
N VAL A 59 9.21 -13.11 8.67
CA VAL A 59 8.29 -13.47 9.76
C VAL A 59 8.36 -12.45 10.89
N ARG A 60 9.58 -12.09 11.34
CA ARG A 60 9.77 -11.11 12.42
C ARG A 60 9.28 -9.72 12.02
N THR A 61 9.61 -9.28 10.81
CA THR A 61 9.21 -7.98 10.29
C THR A 61 7.69 -7.92 10.11
N SER A 62 7.08 -8.96 9.56
CA SER A 62 5.63 -9.05 9.35
C SER A 62 4.85 -9.01 10.66
N GLY A 63 5.29 -9.74 11.69
CA GLY A 63 4.65 -9.71 13.01
C GLY A 63 4.66 -8.29 13.60
N ARG A 64 5.82 -7.64 13.60
CA ARG A 64 5.99 -6.25 14.07
C ARG A 64 5.13 -5.26 13.28
N LEU A 65 5.07 -5.40 11.96
CA LEU A 65 4.25 -4.54 11.12
C LEU A 65 2.76 -4.75 11.37
N CYS A 66 2.32 -6.00 11.51
CA CYS A 66 0.91 -6.29 11.79
C CYS A 66 0.49 -5.70 13.14
N ASP A 67 1.32 -5.85 14.17
CA ASP A 67 1.06 -5.28 15.49
C ASP A 67 1.08 -3.74 15.43
N ALA A 68 2.06 -3.14 14.73
CA ALA A 68 2.13 -1.69 14.55
C ALA A 68 0.94 -1.12 13.76
N ILE A 69 0.44 -1.85 12.76
CA ILE A 69 -0.78 -1.51 12.03
C ILE A 69 -1.94 -1.40 13.03
N LEU A 70 -2.14 -2.42 13.87
CA LEU A 70 -3.20 -2.44 14.89
C LEU A 70 -3.03 -1.34 15.96
N GLN A 71 -1.78 -1.00 16.31
CA GLN A 71 -1.42 -0.01 17.32
C GLN A 71 -1.05 1.36 16.72
N ASN A 72 -1.55 1.71 15.54
CA ASN A 72 -1.09 2.89 14.80
C ASN A 72 -1.41 4.26 15.45
N HIS A 73 -2.06 4.27 16.62
CA HIS A 73 -2.16 5.47 17.46
C HIS A 73 -0.86 5.76 18.23
N ASP A 74 0.00 4.75 18.42
CA ASP A 74 1.24 4.87 19.20
C ASP A 74 2.38 5.42 18.34
N ILE A 75 3.11 6.41 18.88
CA ILE A 75 4.26 7.03 18.18
C ILE A 75 5.30 5.99 17.72
N PRO A 76 5.73 5.00 18.54
CA PRO A 76 6.66 3.98 18.10
C PRO A 76 6.14 3.13 16.94
N ALA A 77 4.84 2.78 16.96
CA ALA A 77 4.21 2.04 15.87
C ALA A 77 4.22 2.85 14.57
N GLN A 78 3.88 4.14 14.63
CA GLN A 78 3.92 5.02 13.47
C GLN A 78 5.34 5.19 12.91
N GLN A 79 6.36 5.29 13.76
CA GLN A 79 7.76 5.37 13.31
C GLN A 79 8.19 4.09 12.60
N LEU A 80 7.81 2.92 13.13
CA LEU A 80 8.08 1.64 12.49
C LEU A 80 7.42 1.55 11.11
N LEU A 81 6.16 1.97 11.00
CA LEU A 81 5.42 1.97 9.72
C LEU A 81 6.02 2.93 8.70
N ARG A 82 6.44 4.14 9.12
CA ARG A 82 7.15 5.08 8.25
C ARG A 82 8.50 4.54 7.80
N GLY A 83 9.25 3.91 8.71
CA GLY A 83 10.53 3.27 8.41
C GLY A 83 10.40 2.16 7.38
N HIS A 84 9.36 1.32 7.50
CA HIS A 84 9.07 0.30 6.49
C HIS A 84 8.67 0.92 5.15
N ALA A 85 7.79 1.91 5.16
CA ALA A 85 7.36 2.60 3.94
C ALA A 85 8.52 3.25 3.18
N ALA A 86 9.55 3.76 3.88
CA ALA A 86 10.74 4.33 3.26
C ALA A 86 11.55 3.31 2.44
N GLY A 87 11.47 2.01 2.77
CA GLY A 87 12.09 0.92 2.03
C GLY A 87 11.24 0.34 0.88
N ILE A 88 10.05 0.90 0.61
CA ILE A 88 9.23 0.49 -0.53
C ILE A 88 9.63 1.33 -1.75
N ASP A 89 10.23 0.68 -2.74
CA ASP A 89 10.71 1.34 -3.97
C ASP A 89 9.57 1.85 -4.85
N GLU A 90 8.47 1.10 -4.94
CA GLU A 90 7.32 1.45 -5.78
C GLU A 90 6.53 2.64 -5.18
N PRO A 91 6.55 3.84 -5.80
CA PRO A 91 6.02 5.05 -5.16
C PRO A 91 4.52 4.99 -4.88
N ARG A 92 3.75 4.33 -5.76
CA ARG A 92 2.31 4.19 -5.61
C ARG A 92 1.96 3.27 -4.45
N LEU A 93 2.68 2.17 -4.31
CA LEU A 93 2.50 1.22 -3.22
C LEU A 93 2.86 1.85 -1.88
N ARG A 94 3.97 2.60 -1.82
CA ARG A 94 4.36 3.37 -0.64
C ARG A 94 3.28 4.36 -0.22
N ALA A 95 2.74 5.13 -1.16
CA ALA A 95 1.68 6.10 -0.88
C ALA A 95 0.38 5.43 -0.42
N ALA A 96 -0.02 4.34 -1.06
CA ALA A 96 -1.20 3.58 -0.67
C ALA A 96 -1.05 2.99 0.74
N PHE A 97 0.12 2.46 1.07
CA PHE A 97 0.42 1.94 2.40
C PHE A 97 0.30 3.04 3.46
N LEU A 98 0.99 4.17 3.28
CA LEU A 98 0.92 5.30 4.21
C LEU A 98 -0.51 5.84 4.37
N ALA A 99 -1.28 5.90 3.28
CA ALA A 99 -2.68 6.31 3.33
C ALA A 99 -3.56 5.33 4.13
N SER A 100 -3.37 4.02 3.95
CA SER A 100 -4.14 2.99 4.66
C SER A 100 -3.91 3.01 6.17
N VAL A 101 -2.74 3.45 6.61
CA VAL A 101 -2.41 3.66 8.03
C VAL A 101 -2.57 5.13 8.46
N GLY A 102 -3.18 6.01 7.67
CA GLY A 102 -3.40 7.41 8.08
C GLY A 102 -2.12 8.22 8.35
N LEU A 103 -0.97 7.80 7.82
CA LEU A 103 0.32 8.48 7.96
C LEU A 103 0.74 9.25 6.71
N ASN A 104 -0.17 9.40 5.74
CA ASN A 104 0.14 10.12 4.52
C ASN A 104 0.29 11.62 4.79
N ASP A 105 1.37 12.21 4.26
CA ASP A 105 1.63 13.63 4.38
C ASP A 105 0.72 14.39 3.40
N PRO A 106 -0.10 15.35 3.86
CA PRO A 106 -0.95 16.14 2.96
C PRO A 106 -0.15 16.90 1.90
N ALA A 107 1.15 17.17 2.12
CA ALA A 107 2.01 17.81 1.15
C ALA A 107 2.30 16.94 -0.08
N VAL A 108 2.46 15.61 0.10
CA VAL A 108 2.76 14.63 -0.95
C VAL A 108 1.53 14.37 -1.84
N GLN A 109 0.33 14.68 -1.35
CA GLN A 109 -0.93 14.56 -2.06
C GLN A 109 -1.37 15.83 -2.78
N THR A 110 -0.48 16.77 -3.12
CA THR A 110 -0.88 17.88 -4.00
C THR A 110 -0.77 17.42 -5.46
N PRO A 111 -1.82 16.89 -6.12
CA PRO A 111 -1.83 16.95 -7.57
C PRO A 111 -1.70 18.42 -7.96
N PRO A 112 -1.04 18.77 -9.09
CA PRO A 112 -1.00 20.16 -9.53
C PRO A 112 -2.43 20.68 -9.48
N ARG A 113 -2.67 21.70 -8.64
CA ARG A 113 -4.01 22.25 -8.39
C ARG A 113 -4.66 22.46 -9.75
N ARG A 114 -5.59 21.59 -10.15
CA ARG A 114 -6.43 21.76 -11.35
C ARG A 114 -7.39 22.93 -11.19
N ARG A 115 -7.06 23.95 -10.38
CA ARG A 115 -7.88 25.15 -10.18
C ARG A 115 -7.87 26.07 -11.41
N ALA A 116 -7.03 25.81 -12.40
CA ALA A 116 -7.02 26.56 -13.66
C ALA A 116 -7.95 25.98 -14.76
N LEU A 117 -8.32 24.70 -14.71
CA LEU A 117 -9.09 24.06 -15.81
C LEU A 117 -10.61 24.16 -15.68
N TRP A 118 -11.14 24.55 -14.51
CA TRP A 118 -12.60 24.65 -14.28
C TRP A 118 -13.13 26.08 -14.41
N ARG A 119 -12.25 27.09 -14.44
CA ARG A 119 -12.65 28.49 -14.66
C ARG A 119 -12.93 28.80 -16.13
N ASP A 120 -12.51 27.91 -17.03
CA ASP A 120 -12.57 28.06 -18.48
C ASP A 120 -13.53 27.03 -19.10
N ARG A 121 -14.61 26.69 -18.37
CA ARG A 121 -15.67 25.76 -18.83
C ARG A 121 -17.07 26.41 -18.89
N ASP A 122 -17.15 27.73 -18.72
CA ASP A 122 -18.40 28.49 -18.93
C ASP A 122 -18.80 28.55 -20.41
N ASP A 123 -17.87 28.20 -21.30
CA ASP A 123 -18.01 28.07 -22.74
C ASP A 123 -18.38 26.65 -23.20
N LEU A 124 -18.21 25.62 -22.35
CA LEU A 124 -18.49 24.22 -22.70
C LEU A 124 -19.97 23.98 -23.06
N TRP A 125 -20.86 24.88 -22.65
CA TRP A 125 -22.29 24.81 -22.89
C TRP A 125 -22.82 25.91 -23.82
N ARG A 126 -21.94 26.69 -24.49
CA ARG A 126 -22.32 27.67 -25.52
C ARG A 126 -22.79 26.92 -26.78
N GLY A 127 -24.03 26.46 -26.77
CA GLY A 127 -24.64 25.78 -27.93
C GLY A 127 -25.78 24.84 -27.57
N LEU A 128 -25.97 24.50 -26.29
CA LEU A 128 -27.14 23.73 -25.89
C LEU A 128 -28.34 24.65 -25.62
N PRO A 129 -29.53 24.30 -26.13
CA PRO A 129 -30.74 25.03 -25.80
C PRO A 129 -30.98 24.94 -24.29
N LYS A 130 -31.10 26.10 -23.63
CA LYS A 130 -31.50 26.17 -22.23
C LYS A 130 -32.86 25.49 -22.10
N ARG A 131 -32.93 24.43 -21.30
CA ARG A 131 -34.17 23.70 -21.02
C ARG A 131 -35.24 24.70 -20.57
N PRO A 132 -36.41 24.80 -21.23
CA PRO A 132 -37.45 25.72 -20.83
C PRO A 132 -37.93 25.31 -19.42
N GLY A 133 -37.86 26.26 -18.49
CA GLY A 133 -38.36 26.08 -17.13
C GLY A 133 -39.85 25.84 -17.18
N HIS A 134 -40.28 24.67 -16.73
CA HIS A 134 -41.69 24.35 -16.54
C HIS A 134 -42.19 25.25 -15.40
N ARG A 135 -42.89 26.35 -15.73
CA ARG A 135 -43.73 27.05 -14.76
C ARG A 135 -44.90 26.12 -14.47
N LEU A 136 -44.97 25.62 -13.24
CA LEU A 136 -46.20 25.12 -12.67
C LEU A 136 -46.97 26.37 -12.23
N THR A 137 -48.13 26.58 -12.86
CA THR A 137 -49.19 27.49 -12.40
C THR A 137 -50.08 26.76 -11.41
#